data_AF-A0A9Q3KGI6-F1
#
_entry.id   AF-A0A9Q3KGI6-F1
#
_cell.length_a   1.000
_cell.length_b   1.000
_cell.length_c   1.000
_cell.angle_alpha   90.00
_cell.angle_beta   90.00
_cell.angle_gamma   90.00
#
_symmetry.space_group_name_H-M   'P 1'
#
loop_
_entity.id
_entity.type
_entity.pdbx_description
1 polymer ?
#
loop_
_entity_poly.entity_id
_entity_poly.type
_entity_poly.pdbx_seq_one_letter_code
_entity_poly.pdbx_strand_id
1 'polypeptide(L)'
;MLATAILKEWPVGLFDVSSTYLYSPFEEHVLVKLPVIFLPELYGKVLCLKKALYGMQQAGRSWWKFLSGILERLNFVATKVDQSLYIFCSVMAVIAIWIHINDIVITSNLPDTILYFNAALCSELNIKWSNKV
;
A
#
# COMPACT_ATOMS: atom_id res chain seq x y z
N MET A 1 0.63 -18.30 -0.26
CA MET A 1 1.74 -17.38 -0.58
C MET A 1 2.97 -17.70 0.27
N LEU A 2 2.95 -17.53 1.59
CA LEU A 2 4.12 -17.84 2.42
C LEU A 2 4.49 -19.34 2.43
N ALA A 3 3.51 -20.23 2.58
CA ALA A 3 3.77 -21.68 2.51
C ALA A 3 4.40 -22.10 1.17
N THR A 4 3.97 -21.50 0.05
CA THR A 4 4.55 -21.76 -1.27
C THR A 4 5.95 -21.17 -1.42
N ALA A 5 6.23 -20.02 -0.78
CA ALA A 5 7.57 -19.45 -0.77
C ALA A 5 8.54 -20.37 0.01
N ILE A 6 8.13 -20.86 1.18
CA ILE A 6 8.93 -21.79 1.99
C ILE A 6 9.19 -23.10 1.24
N LEU A 7 8.15 -23.72 0.67
CA LEU A 7 8.29 -24.99 -0.07
C LEU A 7 9.18 -24.88 -1.31
N LYS A 8 9.31 -23.68 -1.89
CA LYS A 8 10.13 -23.42 -3.07
C LYS A 8 11.44 -22.69 -2.76
N GLU A 9 11.74 -22.47 -1.49
CA GLU A 9 12.92 -21.72 -1.02
C GLU A 9 13.02 -20.32 -1.64
N TRP A 10 11.87 -19.66 -1.85
CA TRP A 10 11.84 -18.30 -2.39
C TRP A 10 12.11 -17.28 -1.29
N PRO A 11 12.98 -16.28 -1.52
CA PRO A 11 13.16 -15.18 -0.58
C PRO A 11 11.84 -14.43 -0.34
N VAL A 12 11.68 -13.96 0.89
CA VAL A 12 10.52 -13.15 1.31
C VAL A 12 11.03 -11.80 1.80
N GLY A 13 10.40 -10.73 1.32
CA GLY A 13 10.67 -9.36 1.76
C GLY A 13 9.44 -8.78 2.45
N LEU A 14 9.66 -7.99 3.51
CA LEU A 14 8.63 -7.25 4.23
C LEU A 14 8.90 -5.74 4.09
N PHE A 15 7.88 -5.01 3.67
CA PHE A 15 7.92 -3.56 3.53
C PHE A 15 6.80 -2.91 4.33
N ASP A 16 7.15 -1.85 5.04
CA ASP A 16 6.19 -0.95 5.69
C ASP A 16 6.12 0.33 4.89
N VAL A 17 4.92 0.66 4.39
CA VAL A 17 4.69 1.93 3.71
C VAL A 17 4.37 2.98 4.75
N SER A 18 5.29 3.92 4.93
CA SER A 18 5.04 5.04 5.85
C SER A 18 3.98 5.97 5.27
N SER A 19 3.03 6.42 6.09
CA SER A 19 2.04 7.45 5.71
C SER A 19 1.12 7.11 4.53
N THR A 20 0.73 5.86 4.35
CA THR A 20 -0.16 5.35 3.28
C THR A 20 -1.32 6.27 2.89
N TYR A 21 -2.09 6.75 3.87
CA TYR A 21 -3.28 7.57 3.62
C TYR A 21 -2.99 8.97 3.06
N LEU A 22 -1.75 9.45 3.15
CA LEU A 22 -1.36 10.76 2.63
C LEU A 22 -0.98 10.74 1.15
N TYR A 23 -0.74 9.55 0.58
CA TYR A 23 -0.38 9.36 -0.83
C TYR A 23 -1.59 9.26 -1.75
N SER A 24 -2.71 8.73 -1.26
CA SER A 24 -3.88 8.53 -2.11
C SER A 24 -4.55 9.86 -2.46
N PRO A 25 -4.92 10.09 -3.74
CA PRO A 25 -5.74 11.22 -4.11
C PRO A 25 -7.07 11.18 -3.34
N PHE A 26 -7.43 12.33 -2.78
CA PHE A 26 -8.64 12.50 -1.99
C PHE A 26 -9.71 13.15 -2.87
N GLU A 27 -10.59 12.34 -3.43
CA GLU A 27 -11.61 12.79 -4.39
C GLU A 27 -12.84 13.41 -3.74
N GLU A 28 -13.08 13.15 -2.45
CA GLU A 28 -14.32 13.57 -1.78
C GLU A 28 -14.16 14.88 -0.99
N HIS A 29 -15.16 15.76 -1.11
CA HIS A 29 -15.27 16.95 -0.26
C HIS A 29 -15.75 16.56 1.14
N VAL A 30 -14.80 16.34 2.06
CA VAL A 30 -15.12 16.03 3.46
C VAL A 30 -14.96 17.27 4.34
N LEU A 31 -16.06 17.66 4.97
CA LEU A 31 -16.10 18.69 6.00
C LEU A 31 -16.05 18.04 7.38
N VAL A 32 -15.16 18.51 8.24
CA VAL A 32 -14.98 18.00 9.60
C VAL A 32 -15.33 19.10 10.59
N LYS A 33 -16.19 18.77 11.55
CA LYS A 33 -16.46 19.63 12.71
C LYS A 33 -15.28 19.51 13.67
N LEU A 34 -14.70 20.64 14.08
CA LEU A 34 -13.62 20.57 15.07
C LEU A 34 -14.16 20.02 16.39
N PRO A 35 -13.37 19.20 17.09
CA PRO A 35 -13.62 18.94 18.50
C PRO A 35 -13.59 20.29 19.25
N VAL A 36 -14.55 20.50 20.15
CA VAL A 36 -14.75 21.75 20.92
C VAL A 36 -13.50 22.17 21.69
N ILE A 37 -12.61 21.22 21.96
CA ILE A 37 -11.39 21.37 22.77
C ILE A 37 -10.31 22.18 22.04
N PHE A 38 -10.35 22.29 20.71
CA PHE A 38 -9.18 22.77 19.97
C PHE A 38 -9.05 24.29 19.90
N LEU A 39 -10.10 25.07 19.62
CA LEU A 39 -10.00 26.53 19.45
C LEU A 39 -11.38 27.22 19.62
N PRO A 40 -11.61 28.03 20.67
CA PRO A 40 -12.85 28.82 20.84
C PRO A 40 -13.13 29.76 19.65
N GLU A 41 -12.07 30.25 19.00
CA GLU A 41 -12.09 31.16 17.84
C GLU A 41 -12.71 30.55 16.57
N LEU A 42 -12.83 29.22 16.53
CA LEU A 42 -13.40 28.46 15.42
C LEU A 42 -14.82 27.96 15.70
N TYR A 43 -15.47 28.46 16.75
CA TYR A 43 -16.84 28.09 17.07
C TYR A 43 -17.78 28.35 15.88
N GLY A 44 -18.56 27.33 15.49
CA GLY A 44 -19.47 27.38 14.34
C GLY A 44 -18.80 27.21 12.96
N LYS A 45 -17.48 27.02 12.88
CA LYS A 45 -16.76 26.75 11.62
C LYS A 45 -16.54 25.26 11.40
N VAL A 46 -16.38 24.88 10.14
CA VAL A 46 -16.00 23.53 9.70
C VAL A 46 -14.70 23.59 8.90
N LEU A 47 -13.89 22.53 8.95
CA LEU A 47 -12.67 22.41 8.15
C LEU A 47 -12.92 21.53 6.96
N CYS A 48 -12.48 21.95 5.78
CA CYS A 48 -12.42 21.08 4.61
C CYS A 48 -11.09 20.34 4.62
N LEU A 49 -11.12 19.01 4.60
CA LEU A 49 -9.91 18.22 4.46
C LEU A 49 -9.38 18.26 3.04
N LYS A 50 -8.06 18.42 2.92
CA LYS A 50 -7.33 18.34 1.64
C LYS A 50 -6.68 16.97 1.42
N LYS A 51 -6.58 16.15 2.46
CA LYS A 51 -5.99 14.81 2.46
C LYS A 51 -6.79 13.90 3.38
N ALA A 52 -6.77 12.60 3.11
CA ALA A 52 -7.43 11.62 3.96
C ALA A 52 -6.74 11.57 5.34
N LEU A 53 -7.53 11.56 6.41
CA LEU A 53 -7.05 11.35 7.77
C LEU A 53 -7.12 9.87 8.14
N TYR A 54 -6.21 9.46 9.02
CA TYR A 54 -6.24 8.13 9.62
C TYR A 54 -7.60 7.91 10.34
N GLY A 55 -8.17 6.72 10.19
CA GLY A 55 -9.46 6.36 10.79
C GLY A 55 -10.69 6.81 9.98
N MET A 56 -10.52 7.54 8.88
CA MET A 56 -11.62 7.75 7.94
C MET A 56 -11.91 6.47 7.16
N GLN A 57 -13.18 6.09 7.06
CA GLN A 57 -13.59 4.91 6.29
C GLN A 57 -13.14 4.98 4.82
N GLN A 58 -13.07 6.20 4.27
CA GLN A 58 -12.62 6.49 2.90
C GLN A 58 -11.11 6.29 2.70
N ALA A 59 -10.30 6.50 3.75
CA ALA A 59 -8.84 6.54 3.62
C ALA A 59 -8.28 5.18 3.17
N GLY A 60 -8.77 4.07 3.76
CA GLY A 60 -8.36 2.72 3.36
C GLY A 60 -8.72 2.39 1.91
N ARG A 61 -9.89 2.83 1.44
CA ARG A 61 -10.35 2.58 0.08
C ARG A 61 -9.53 3.37 -0.94
N SER A 62 -9.28 4.65 -0.69
CA SER A 62 -8.47 5.49 -1.56
C SER A 62 -7.04 5.00 -1.63
N TRP A 63 -6.46 4.58 -0.49
CA TRP A 63 -5.15 3.95 -0.46
C TRP A 63 -5.10 2.67 -1.30
N TRP A 64 -6.06 1.76 -1.10
CA TRP A 64 -6.12 0.52 -1.88
C TRP A 64 -6.24 0.79 -3.39
N LYS A 65 -7.10 1.72 -3.81
CA LYS A 65 -7.23 2.11 -5.22
C LYS A 65 -5.92 2.67 -5.80
N PHE A 66 -5.26 3.55 -5.05
CA PHE A 66 -3.99 4.15 -5.47
C PHE A 66 -2.90 3.10 -5.66
N LEU A 67 -2.72 2.23 -4.66
CA LEU A 67 -1.72 1.16 -4.71
C LEU A 67 -2.03 0.12 -5.78
N SER A 68 -3.30 -0.28 -5.91
CA SER A 68 -3.74 -1.21 -6.97
C SER A 68 -3.45 -0.63 -8.35
N GLY A 69 -3.71 0.66 -8.56
CA GLY A 69 -3.37 1.34 -9.81
C GLY A 69 -1.87 1.41 -10.09
N ILE A 70 -1.01 1.54 -9.07
CA ILE A 70 0.46 1.42 -9.24
C ILE A 70 0.83 0.01 -9.70
N LEU A 71 0.30 -1.02 -9.02
CA LEU A 71 0.60 -2.42 -9.32
C LEU A 71 0.13 -2.83 -10.71
N GLU A 72 -1.05 -2.39 -11.13
CA GLU A 72 -1.57 -2.60 -12.49
C GLU A 72 -0.65 -1.97 -13.54
N ARG A 73 -0.13 -0.75 -13.31
CA ARG A 73 0.86 -0.12 -14.21
C ARG A 73 2.19 -0.87 -14.27
N LEU A 74 2.55 -1.57 -13.19
CA LEU A 74 3.70 -2.45 -13.13
C LEU A 74 3.40 -3.86 -13.68
N ASN A 75 2.24 -4.06 -14.32
CA ASN A 75 1.76 -5.31 -14.91
C ASN A 75 1.47 -6.44 -13.90
N PHE A 76 1.22 -6.10 -12.64
CA PHE A 76 0.72 -7.06 -11.66
C PHE A 76 -0.78 -7.26 -11.83
N VAL A 77 -1.22 -8.50 -11.59
CA VAL A 77 -2.63 -8.86 -11.67
C VAL A 77 -3.09 -9.37 -10.31
N ALA A 78 -4.18 -8.79 -9.79
CA ALA A 78 -4.83 -9.26 -8.57
C ALA A 78 -5.39 -10.67 -8.79
N THR A 79 -5.24 -11.55 -7.80
CA THR A 79 -5.81 -12.90 -7.90
C THR A 79 -7.32 -12.89 -7.72
N LYS A 80 -8.01 -13.84 -8.38
CA LYS A 80 -9.47 -13.98 -8.26
C LYS A 80 -9.92 -14.47 -6.88
N VAL A 81 -9.04 -15.18 -6.17
CA VAL A 81 -9.33 -15.77 -4.86
C VAL A 81 -9.13 -14.74 -3.75
N ASP A 82 -8.12 -13.88 -3.89
CA ASP A 82 -7.77 -12.86 -2.92
C ASP A 82 -7.33 -11.57 -3.62
N GLN A 83 -8.11 -10.50 -3.45
CA GLN A 83 -7.84 -9.17 -4.03
C GLN A 83 -6.70 -8.42 -3.33
N SER A 84 -6.17 -8.96 -2.24
CA SER A 84 -4.96 -8.47 -1.59
C SER A 84 -3.68 -9.14 -2.09
N LEU A 85 -3.81 -10.21 -2.88
CA LEU A 85 -2.70 -10.94 -3.50
C LEU A 85 -2.58 -10.54 -4.98
N TYR A 86 -1.40 -10.09 -5.37
CA TYR A 86 -1.02 -9.70 -6.72
C TYR A 86 0.09 -10.60 -7.23
N ILE A 87 0.02 -10.99 -8.50
CA ILE A 87 1.02 -11.85 -9.14
C ILE A 87 1.50 -11.18 -10.42
N PHE A 88 2.82 -11.18 -10.59
CA PHE A 88 3.47 -10.91 -11.87
C PHE A 88 4.17 -12.18 -12.33
N CYS A 89 3.88 -12.60 -13.55
CA CYS A 89 4.51 -13.76 -14.18
C CYS A 89 5.12 -13.36 -15.50
N SER A 90 6.41 -13.64 -15.66
CA SER A 90 7.14 -13.60 -16.92
C SER A 90 7.73 -14.97 -17.22
N VAL A 91 8.42 -15.12 -18.35
CA VAL A 91 9.08 -16.38 -18.73
C VAL A 91 10.15 -16.79 -17.70
N MET A 92 10.81 -15.83 -17.06
CA MET A 92 11.95 -16.05 -16.16
C MET A 92 11.60 -15.85 -14.68
N ALA A 93 10.67 -14.93 -14.39
CA ALA A 93 10.37 -14.47 -13.04
C ALA A 93 8.90 -14.62 -12.68
N VAL A 94 8.64 -15.10 -11.46
CA VAL A 94 7.34 -15.10 -10.80
C VAL A 94 7.47 -14.33 -9.50
N ILE A 95 6.72 -13.24 -9.39
CA ILE A 95 6.68 -12.39 -8.21
C ILE A 95 5.27 -12.44 -7.65
N ALA A 96 5.13 -12.69 -6.35
CA ALA A 96 3.87 -12.60 -5.64
C ALA A 96 3.97 -11.53 -4.56
N ILE A 97 2.97 -10.67 -4.49
CA ILE A 97 2.86 -9.58 -3.52
C ILE A 97 1.55 -9.74 -2.77
N TRP A 98 1.62 -9.73 -1.45
CA TRP A 98 0.45 -9.71 -0.59
C TRP A 98 0.43 -8.41 0.21
N ILE A 99 -0.71 -7.74 0.25
CA ILE A 99 -0.85 -6.41 0.84
C ILE A 99 -1.86 -6.43 1.97
N HIS A 100 -1.48 -5.93 3.13
CA HIS A 100 -2.39 -5.73 4.25
C HIS A 100 -2.23 -4.33 4.84
N ILE A 101 -3.14 -3.43 4.47
CA ILE A 101 -3.17 -2.03 4.93
C ILE A 101 -1.84 -1.32 4.60
N ASN A 102 -0.88 -1.31 5.52
CA ASN A 102 0.43 -0.66 5.36
C ASN A 102 1.57 -1.66 5.10
N ASP A 103 1.33 -2.94 5.38
CA ASP A 103 2.31 -4.00 5.24
C ASP A 103 2.24 -4.60 3.84
N ILE A 104 3.39 -4.74 3.20
CA ILE A 104 3.54 -5.40 1.91
C ILE A 104 4.53 -6.55 2.08
N VAL A 105 4.07 -7.76 1.78
CA VAL A 105 4.89 -8.98 1.73
C VAL A 105 5.16 -9.29 0.28
N ILE A 106 6.42 -9.42 -0.11
CA ILE A 106 6.82 -9.85 -1.44
C ILE A 106 7.55 -11.19 -1.38
N THR A 107 7.39 -12.01 -2.41
CA THR A 107 8.24 -13.17 -2.64
C THR A 107 8.44 -13.37 -4.14
N SER A 108 9.59 -13.94 -4.52
CA SER A 108 9.91 -14.21 -5.91
C SER A 108 10.81 -15.43 -6.06
N ASN A 109 10.73 -16.09 -7.22
CA ASN A 109 11.68 -17.14 -7.58
C ASN A 109 13.10 -16.61 -7.88
N LEU A 110 13.26 -15.30 -8.10
CA LEU A 110 14.54 -14.65 -8.38
C LEU A 110 14.81 -13.56 -7.33
N PRO A 111 15.87 -13.67 -6.50
CA PRO A 111 16.17 -12.69 -5.46
C PRO A 111 16.33 -11.25 -6.00
N ASP A 112 16.98 -11.09 -7.15
CA ASP A 112 17.25 -9.78 -7.75
C ASP A 112 15.97 -9.01 -8.12
N THR A 113 14.90 -9.73 -8.42
CA THR A 113 13.62 -9.09 -8.77
C THR A 113 12.95 -8.43 -7.57
N ILE A 114 13.21 -8.90 -6.34
CA ILE A 114 12.73 -8.23 -5.12
C ILE A 114 13.41 -6.87 -4.96
N LEU A 115 14.72 -6.79 -5.24
CA LEU A 115 15.49 -5.54 -5.15
C LEU A 115 15.06 -4.53 -6.22
N TYR A 116 14.90 -5.00 -7.46
CA TYR A 116 14.39 -4.17 -8.55
C TYR A 116 13.00 -3.62 -8.22
N PHE A 117 12.12 -4.47 -7.70
CA PHE A 117 10.77 -4.06 -7.35
C PHE A 117 10.74 -3.08 -6.17
N ASN A 118 11.61 -3.27 -5.17
CA ASN A 118 11.79 -2.31 -4.10
C ASN A 118 12.21 -0.93 -4.64
N ALA A 119 13.15 -0.88 -5.59
CA ALA A 119 13.56 0.37 -6.21
C ALA A 119 12.42 1.04 -7.00
N ALA A 120 11.64 0.26 -7.75
CA ALA A 120 10.48 0.78 -8.48
C ALA A 120 9.42 1.35 -7.52
N LEU A 121 9.07 0.62 -6.46
CA LEU A 121 8.13 1.11 -5.45
C LEU A 121 8.65 2.34 -4.69
N CYS A 122 9.95 2.41 -4.35
CA CYS A 122 10.56 3.57 -3.69
C CYS A 122 10.45 4.87 -4.50
N SER A 123 10.30 4.78 -5.83
CA SER A 123 10.09 5.97 -6.67
C SER A 123 8.67 6.56 -6.54
N GLU A 124 7.70 5.74 -6.15
CA GLU A 124 6.28 6.10 -6.04
C GLU A 124 5.82 6.24 -4.58
N LEU A 125 6.51 5.60 -3.63
CA LEU A 125 6.16 5.49 -2.22
C LEU A 125 7.36 5.68 -1.32
N ASN A 126 7.16 6.27 -0.13
CA ASN A 126 8.20 6.32 0.89
C ASN A 126 8.15 5.06 1.76
N ILE A 127 9.01 4.09 1.41
CA ILE A 127 9.03 2.75 1.99
C ILE A 127 10.13 2.62 3.04
N LYS A 128 9.79 2.04 4.19
CA LYS A 128 10.77 1.57 5.16
C LYS A 128 10.92 0.06 4.98
N TRP A 129 12.08 -0.36 4.47
CA TRP A 129 12.44 -1.76 4.38
C TRP A 129 12.94 -2.26 5.74
N SER A 130 12.36 -3.35 6.25
CA SER A 130 12.82 -3.99 7.48
C SER A 130 13.42 -5.36 7.15
N ASN A 131 14.74 -5.48 7.29
CA ASN A 131 15.42 -6.77 7.38
C ASN A 131 15.11 -7.39 8.75
N LYS A 132 13.90 -7.89 8.91
CA LYS A 132 13.54 -8.82 9.99
C LYS A 132 12.76 -9.96 9.35
N VAL A 133 13.47 -10.93 8.80
CA VAL A 133 13.66 -12.30 9.34
C VAL A 133 14.77 -12.95 8.52
#